data_AF-A0A397TJP9-F1
#
_entry.id   AF-A0A397TJP9-F1
#
_cell.length_a   1.000
_cell.length_b   1.000
_cell.length_c   1.000
_cell.angle_alpha   90.00
_cell.angle_beta   90.00
_cell.angle_gamma   90.00
#
_symmetry.space_group_name_H-M   'P 1'
#
loop_
_entity.id
_entity.type
_entity.pdbx_description
1 polymer ?
#
loop_
_entity_poly.entity_id
_entity_poly.type
_entity_poly.pdbx_seq_one_letter_code
_entity_poly.pdbx_strand_id
1 'polypeptide(L)'
;MYYVSQLGTTWHLISKVNEIWEQHENNTNSTEAAHAQANKEGKQLNLITAIIRGRRLDERLFKIAEIYDKCGVPYIRRDKSEIKRKAKAITRKDTRNRKQKEIYIDLEEEQKIALKERNIQIQVQEAAARKALAEAEALELANLEKKKALGLF
;
A
#
# COMPACT_ATOMS: atom_id res chain seq x y z
N MET A 1 -6.59 -43.07 -22.46
CA MET A 1 -5.15 -43.40 -22.56
C MET A 1 -4.23 -42.18 -22.38
N TYR A 2 -4.49 -41.26 -21.44
CA TYR A 2 -3.66 -40.04 -21.28
C TYR A 2 -2.67 -40.09 -20.10
N TYR A 3 -2.82 -41.02 -19.15
CA TYR A 3 -1.98 -41.09 -17.95
C TYR A 3 -0.61 -41.74 -18.16
N VAL A 4 -0.48 -42.68 -19.11
CA VAL A 4 0.77 -43.43 -19.33
C VAL A 4 1.78 -42.59 -20.12
N SER A 5 1.32 -41.71 -21.01
CA SER A 5 2.18 -40.83 -21.82
C SER A 5 2.85 -39.72 -21.00
N GLN A 6 2.14 -39.12 -20.05
CA GLN A 6 2.70 -38.07 -19.19
C GLN A 6 3.80 -38.61 -18.28
N LEU A 7 3.66 -39.85 -17.79
CA LEU A 7 4.68 -40.49 -16.95
C LEU A 7 5.98 -40.73 -17.73
N GLY A 8 5.91 -41.24 -18.97
CA GLY A 8 7.07 -41.48 -19.83
C GLY A 8 7.88 -40.21 -20.13
N THR A 9 7.20 -39.10 -20.45
CA THR A 9 7.87 -37.80 -20.67
C THR A 9 8.46 -37.23 -19.39
N THR A 10 7.77 -37.38 -18.25
CA THR A 10 8.32 -36.90 -16.96
C THR A 10 9.54 -37.69 -16.52
N TRP A 11 9.58 -39.01 -16.75
CA TRP A 11 10.74 -39.85 -16.45
C TRP A 11 11.93 -39.53 -17.34
N HIS A 12 11.72 -39.28 -18.63
CA HIS A 12 12.78 -38.87 -19.55
C HIS A 12 13.44 -37.56 -19.11
N LEU A 13 12.63 -36.57 -18.69
CA LEU A 13 13.13 -35.28 -18.20
C LEU A 13 13.87 -35.41 -16.87
N ILE A 14 13.34 -36.22 -15.93
CA ILE A 14 14.01 -36.50 -14.66
C ILE A 14 15.35 -37.21 -14.91
N SER A 15 15.38 -38.17 -15.83
CA SER A 15 16.60 -38.88 -16.23
C SER A 15 17.63 -37.93 -16.84
N LYS A 16 17.20 -37.00 -17.71
CA LYS A 16 18.09 -36.04 -18.37
C LYS A 16 18.62 -34.98 -17.42
N VAL A 17 17.81 -34.55 -16.45
CA VAL A 17 18.27 -33.68 -15.36
C VAL A 17 19.25 -34.44 -14.46
N ASN A 18 18.97 -35.69 -14.11
CA ASN A 18 19.91 -36.51 -13.35
C ASN A 18 21.24 -36.68 -14.09
N GLU A 19 21.20 -36.96 -15.38
CA GLU A 19 22.38 -37.07 -16.25
C GLU A 19 23.20 -35.77 -16.27
N ILE A 20 22.57 -34.59 -16.37
CA ILE A 20 23.27 -33.29 -16.31
C ILE A 20 23.92 -33.08 -14.92
N TRP A 21 23.23 -33.43 -13.85
CA TRP A 21 23.76 -33.33 -12.48
C TRP A 21 24.84 -34.37 -12.17
N GLU A 22 24.81 -35.53 -12.82
CA GLU A 22 25.80 -36.60 -12.69
C GLU A 22 27.03 -36.35 -13.58
N GLN A 23 26.87 -35.74 -14.76
CA GLN A 23 27.95 -35.37 -15.67
C GLN A 23 28.75 -34.15 -15.18
N HIS A 24 28.11 -33.22 -14.46
CA HIS A 24 28.81 -32.15 -13.76
C HIS A 24 29.26 -32.61 -12.37
N GLU A 25 30.34 -33.41 -12.33
CA GLU A 25 31.04 -33.75 -11.08
C GLU A 25 31.27 -32.49 -10.22
N ASN A 26 30.64 -32.45 -9.04
CA ASN A 26 31.00 -31.63 -7.88
C ASN A 26 31.66 -30.26 -8.18
N ASN A 27 31.07 -29.45 -9.04
CA ASN A 27 31.55 -28.09 -9.20
C ASN A 27 31.05 -27.28 -7.98
N THR A 28 31.99 -26.84 -7.15
CA THR A 28 31.73 -26.09 -5.91
C THR A 28 30.84 -24.87 -6.18
N ASN A 29 30.97 -24.24 -7.34
CA ASN A 29 30.24 -23.04 -7.73
C ASN A 29 28.73 -23.26 -7.92
N SER A 30 28.30 -24.37 -8.52
CA SER A 30 26.89 -24.75 -8.71
C SER A 30 26.27 -25.14 -7.37
N THR A 31 27.06 -25.77 -6.51
CA THR A 31 26.67 -26.15 -5.15
C THR A 31 26.48 -24.92 -4.26
N GLU A 32 27.42 -23.97 -4.31
CA GLU A 32 27.38 -22.68 -3.61
C GLU A 32 26.27 -21.76 -4.15
N ALA A 33 26.07 -21.71 -5.47
CA ALA A 33 24.98 -20.94 -6.09
C ALA A 33 23.60 -21.50 -5.69
N ALA A 34 23.43 -22.82 -5.68
CA ALA A 34 22.21 -23.47 -5.19
C ALA A 34 21.97 -23.17 -3.69
N HIS A 35 23.04 -23.19 -2.89
CA HIS A 35 23.00 -22.82 -1.47
C HIS A 35 22.60 -21.35 -1.25
N ALA A 36 23.22 -20.42 -1.96
CA ALA A 36 22.88 -19.01 -1.91
C ALA A 36 21.44 -18.74 -2.37
N GLN A 37 20.97 -19.41 -3.42
CA GLN A 37 19.61 -19.27 -3.95
C GLN A 37 18.56 -19.84 -2.99
N ALA A 38 18.81 -20.98 -2.34
CA ALA A 38 17.91 -21.55 -1.36
C ALA A 38 17.82 -20.69 -0.08
N ASN A 39 18.92 -19.99 0.28
CA ASN A 39 18.98 -19.11 1.44
C ASN A 39 18.41 -17.70 1.17
N LYS A 40 18.14 -17.31 -0.09
CA LYS A 40 17.42 -16.07 -0.43
C LYS A 40 16.00 -16.02 0.11
N GLU A 41 15.39 -17.15 0.46
CA GLU A 41 14.04 -17.18 1.08
C GLU A 41 14.07 -16.85 2.58
N GLY A 42 15.25 -16.60 3.16
CA GLY A 42 15.43 -16.16 4.55
C GLY A 42 15.59 -17.28 5.58
N LYS A 43 15.72 -18.54 5.14
CA LYS A 43 16.06 -19.69 6.00
C LYS A 43 17.43 -20.20 5.59
N GLN A 44 18.39 -20.19 6.52
CA GLN A 44 19.68 -20.83 6.34
C GLN A 44 19.48 -22.36 6.38
N LEU A 45 19.69 -23.02 5.25
CA LEU A 45 19.56 -24.46 5.13
C LEU A 45 20.95 -25.11 5.25
N ASN A 46 20.97 -26.34 5.75
CA ASN A 46 22.17 -27.17 5.64
C ASN A 46 22.49 -27.46 4.15
N LEU A 47 23.78 -27.56 3.81
CA LEU A 47 24.32 -27.73 2.46
C LEU A 47 23.58 -28.82 1.66
N ILE A 48 23.44 -30.02 2.22
CA ILE A 48 22.75 -31.14 1.55
C ILE A 48 21.28 -30.80 1.25
N THR A 49 20.60 -30.17 2.20
CA THR A 49 19.19 -29.77 2.06
C THR A 49 19.01 -28.68 0.99
N ALA A 50 19.97 -27.76 0.90
CA ALA A 50 20.01 -26.75 -0.14
C ALA A 50 20.24 -27.34 -1.53
N ILE A 51 21.15 -28.31 -1.67
CA ILE A 51 21.42 -29.02 -2.94
C ILE A 51 20.16 -29.73 -3.44
N ILE A 52 19.50 -30.50 -2.57
CA ILE A 52 18.25 -31.21 -2.90
C ILE A 52 17.16 -30.22 -3.31
N ARG A 53 17.07 -29.06 -2.64
CA ARG A 53 16.13 -28.00 -3.03
C ARG A 53 16.49 -27.35 -4.36
N GLY A 54 17.76 -27.11 -4.64
CA GLY A 54 18.25 -26.61 -5.93
C GLY A 54 17.85 -27.52 -7.07
N ARG A 55 18.13 -28.83 -6.96
CA ARG A 55 17.74 -29.84 -7.95
C ARG A 55 16.25 -29.81 -8.28
N ARG A 56 15.39 -29.75 -7.24
CA ARG A 56 13.93 -29.66 -7.40
C ARG A 56 13.47 -28.36 -8.07
N LEU A 57 14.18 -27.25 -7.83
CA LEU A 57 13.88 -25.98 -8.48
C LEU A 57 14.21 -26.05 -9.97
N ASP A 58 15.35 -26.61 -10.34
CA ASP A 58 15.77 -26.73 -11.73
C ASP A 58 14.86 -27.65 -12.53
N GLU A 59 14.51 -28.82 -11.98
CA GLU A 59 13.50 -29.71 -12.59
C GLU A 59 12.18 -28.98 -12.89
N ARG A 60 11.75 -28.11 -11.97
CA ARG A 60 10.52 -27.33 -12.15
C ARG A 60 10.69 -26.26 -13.23
N LEU A 61 11.85 -25.59 -13.28
CA LEU A 61 12.15 -24.57 -14.30
C LEU A 61 12.18 -25.19 -15.70
N PHE A 62 12.78 -26.36 -15.86
CA PHE A 62 12.77 -27.08 -17.14
C PHE A 62 11.36 -27.45 -17.58
N LYS A 63 10.51 -27.97 -16.67
CA LYS A 63 9.10 -28.25 -16.99
C LYS A 63 8.34 -26.99 -17.41
N ILE A 64 8.62 -25.85 -16.76
CA ILE A 64 8.02 -24.57 -17.13
C ILE A 64 8.44 -24.14 -18.54
N ALA A 65 9.73 -24.25 -18.86
CA ALA A 65 10.25 -23.94 -20.19
C ALA A 65 9.62 -24.83 -21.26
N GLU A 66 9.54 -26.14 -21.02
CA GLU A 66 8.92 -27.08 -21.96
C GLU A 66 7.43 -26.77 -22.20
N ILE A 67 6.68 -26.42 -21.15
CA ILE A 67 5.27 -26.02 -21.27
C ILE A 67 5.16 -24.70 -22.05
N TYR A 68 6.08 -23.77 -21.84
CA TYR A 68 6.11 -22.50 -22.57
C TYR A 68 6.35 -22.74 -24.07
N ASP A 69 7.31 -23.58 -24.43
CA ASP A 69 7.61 -23.91 -25.82
C ASP A 69 6.43 -24.60 -26.52
N LYS A 70 5.68 -25.45 -25.80
CA LYS A 70 4.51 -26.16 -26.33
C LYS A 70 3.26 -25.29 -26.45
N CYS A 71 2.98 -24.46 -25.45
CA CYS A 71 1.71 -23.76 -25.33
C CYS A 71 1.80 -22.27 -25.69
N GLY A 72 3.01 -21.70 -25.80
CA GLY A 72 3.26 -20.27 -26.01
C GLY A 72 2.85 -19.36 -24.84
N VAL A 73 2.38 -19.92 -23.72
CA VAL A 73 1.87 -19.16 -22.57
C VAL A 73 2.93 -19.10 -21.47
N PRO A 74 3.46 -17.92 -21.11
CA PRO A 74 4.50 -17.79 -20.11
C PRO A 74 3.98 -18.13 -18.71
N TYR A 75 4.78 -18.85 -17.93
CA TYR A 75 4.41 -19.19 -16.56
C TYR A 75 4.58 -17.99 -15.62
N ILE A 76 3.45 -17.44 -15.16
CA ILE A 76 3.43 -16.31 -14.22
C ILE A 76 3.41 -16.86 -12.78
N ARG A 77 4.59 -17.00 -12.17
CA ARG A 77 4.68 -17.33 -10.74
C ARG A 77 4.45 -16.09 -9.88
N ARG A 78 3.50 -16.18 -8.95
CA ARG A 78 3.46 -15.24 -7.81
C ARG A 78 4.46 -15.68 -6.75
N ASP A 79 5.39 -14.81 -6.41
CA ASP A 79 6.31 -15.04 -5.30
C ASP A 79 5.54 -15.03 -3.96
N LYS A 80 5.65 -16.15 -3.22
CA LYS A 80 5.01 -16.37 -1.92
C LYS A 80 6.06 -16.55 -0.80
N SER A 81 7.32 -16.21 -1.06
CA SER A 81 8.40 -16.25 -0.08
C SER A 81 8.06 -15.45 1.19
N GLU A 82 8.67 -15.82 2.32
CA GLU A 82 8.48 -15.08 3.58
C GLU A 82 8.92 -13.61 3.44
N ILE A 83 10.01 -13.35 2.70
CA ILE A 83 10.50 -12.00 2.41
C ILE A 83 9.46 -11.19 1.63
N LYS A 84 8.91 -11.73 0.53
CA LYS A 84 7.89 -11.02 -0.26
C LYS A 84 6.61 -10.78 0.54
N ARG A 85 6.22 -11.73 1.39
CA ARG A 85 5.08 -11.58 2.31
C ARG A 85 5.30 -10.44 3.30
N LYS A 86 6.48 -10.38 3.93
CA LYS A 86 6.86 -9.29 4.85
C LYS A 86 6.89 -7.93 4.15
N ALA A 87 7.54 -7.85 2.99
CA ALA A 87 7.59 -6.63 2.19
C ALA A 87 6.17 -6.12 1.84
N LYS A 88 5.28 -7.00 1.39
CA LYS A 88 3.89 -6.65 1.08
C LYS A 88 3.11 -6.18 2.31
N ALA A 89 3.37 -6.75 3.48
CA ALA A 89 2.76 -6.33 4.74
C ALA A 89 3.22 -4.91 5.13
N ILE A 90 4.50 -4.60 4.98
CA ILE A 90 5.07 -3.26 5.22
C ILE A 90 4.40 -2.23 4.31
N THR A 91 4.38 -2.47 2.99
CA THR A 91 3.74 -1.55 2.03
C THR A 91 2.26 -1.31 2.34
N ARG A 92 1.53 -2.34 2.79
CA ARG A 92 0.12 -2.22 3.22
C ARG A 92 -0.03 -1.37 4.48
N LYS A 93 0.90 -1.48 5.43
CA LYS A 93 0.90 -0.66 6.64
C LYS A 93 1.21 0.81 6.30
N ASP A 94 2.21 1.06 5.45
CA ASP A 94 2.60 2.42 5.06
C ASP A 94 1.49 3.15 4.31
N THR A 95 0.84 2.46 3.37
CA THR A 95 -0.31 3.03 2.64
C THR A 95 -1.49 3.35 3.55
N ARG A 96 -1.77 2.51 4.57
CA ARG A 96 -2.80 2.81 5.58
C ARG A 96 -2.41 4.02 6.43
N ASN A 97 -1.17 4.10 6.89
CA ASN A 97 -0.69 5.20 7.71
C ASN A 97 -0.73 6.53 6.93
N ARG A 98 -0.37 6.52 5.65
CA ARG A 98 -0.47 7.70 4.78
C ARG A 98 -1.90 8.21 4.69
N LYS A 99 -2.87 7.33 4.41
CA LYS A 99 -4.29 7.70 4.37
C LYS A 99 -4.81 8.26 5.69
N GLN A 100 -4.37 7.69 6.82
CA GLN A 100 -4.75 8.22 8.13
C GLN A 100 -4.19 9.62 8.39
N LYS A 101 -2.96 9.90 7.94
CA LYS A 101 -2.39 11.25 8.02
C LYS A 101 -3.13 12.25 7.14
N GLU A 102 -3.48 11.85 5.91
CA GLU A 102 -4.28 12.67 4.99
C GLU A 102 -5.63 13.03 5.65
N ILE A 103 -6.36 12.05 6.20
CA ILE A 103 -7.62 12.28 6.91
C ILE A 103 -7.46 13.22 8.12
N TYR A 104 -6.37 13.08 8.88
CA TYR A 104 -6.12 13.94 10.04
C TYR A 104 -5.87 15.39 9.62
N ILE A 105 -5.13 15.61 8.54
CA ILE A 105 -4.87 16.94 7.97
C ILE A 105 -6.18 17.58 7.52
N ASP A 106 -7.02 16.83 6.79
CA ASP A 106 -8.31 17.33 6.30
C ASP A 106 -9.23 17.75 7.46
N LEU A 107 -9.31 16.93 8.53
CA LEU A 107 -10.08 17.26 9.73
C LEU A 107 -9.54 18.51 10.45
N GLU A 108 -8.23 18.69 10.50
CA GLU A 108 -7.62 19.86 11.13
C GLU A 108 -7.87 21.14 10.32
N GLU A 109 -7.91 21.03 8.99
CA GLU A 109 -8.29 22.13 8.10
C GLU A 109 -9.77 22.51 8.24
N GLU A 110 -10.67 21.53 8.27
CA GLU A 110 -12.11 21.76 8.51
C GLU A 110 -12.35 22.48 9.85
N GLN A 111 -11.67 22.06 10.92
CA GLN A 111 -11.79 22.74 12.22
C GLN A 111 -11.28 24.19 12.18
N LYS A 112 -10.19 24.45 11.46
CA LYS A 112 -9.66 25.82 11.29
C LYS A 112 -10.62 26.70 10.50
N ILE A 113 -11.27 26.15 9.47
CA ILE A 113 -12.27 26.87 8.68
C ILE A 113 -13.49 27.18 9.54
N ALA A 114 -14.05 26.18 10.24
CA ALA A 114 -15.20 26.37 11.12
C ALA A 114 -14.97 27.42 12.22
N LEU A 115 -13.76 27.47 12.78
CA LEU A 115 -13.40 28.47 13.78
C LEU A 115 -13.35 29.89 13.18
N LYS A 116 -12.80 30.03 11.97
CA LYS A 116 -12.77 31.31 11.25
C LYS A 116 -14.18 31.80 10.90
N GLU A 117 -15.06 30.91 10.45
CA GLU A 117 -16.45 31.23 10.13
C GLU A 117 -17.21 31.73 11.37
N ARG A 118 -17.06 31.05 12.52
CA ARG A 118 -17.64 31.53 13.79
C ARG A 118 -17.15 32.91 14.18
N ASN A 119 -15.85 33.16 14.06
CA ASN A 119 -15.28 34.47 14.39
C ASN A 119 -15.84 35.58 13.49
N ILE A 120 -16.01 35.29 12.20
CA ILE A 120 -16.64 36.24 11.26
C ILE A 120 -18.10 36.51 11.66
N GLN A 121 -18.86 35.47 12.01
CA GLN A 121 -20.25 35.65 12.46
C GLN A 121 -20.36 36.51 13.72
N ILE A 122 -19.46 36.32 14.69
CA ILE A 122 -19.40 37.14 15.91
C ILE A 122 -19.14 38.61 15.54
N GLN A 123 -18.15 38.87 14.68
CA GLN A 123 -17.85 40.24 14.24
C GLN A 123 -19.02 40.92 13.52
N VAL A 124 -19.75 40.16 12.69
CA VAL A 124 -20.95 40.66 12.00
C VAL A 124 -22.06 40.99 13.00
N GLN A 125 -22.29 40.14 13.99
CA GLN A 125 -23.28 40.38 15.06
C GLN A 125 -22.92 41.61 15.90
N GLU A 126 -21.64 41.78 16.26
CA GLU A 126 -21.16 42.95 16.98
C GLU A 126 -21.35 44.24 16.16
N ALA A 127 -21.04 44.21 14.86
CA ALA A 127 -21.24 45.36 13.98
C ALA A 127 -22.73 45.72 13.84
N ALA A 128 -23.61 44.72 13.73
CA ALA A 128 -25.05 44.92 13.70
C ALA A 128 -25.57 45.52 15.01
N ALA A 129 -25.10 45.04 16.16
CA ALA A 129 -25.47 45.57 17.47
C ALA A 129 -25.03 47.03 17.65
N ARG A 130 -23.83 47.39 17.20
CA ARG A 130 -23.35 48.80 17.21
C ARG A 130 -24.20 49.70 16.35
N LYS A 131 -24.60 49.24 15.15
CA LYS A 131 -25.48 49.99 14.26
C LYS A 131 -26.87 50.21 14.87
N ALA A 132 -27.45 49.18 15.47
CA ALA A 132 -28.75 49.26 16.13
C ALA A 132 -28.74 50.21 17.34
N LEU A 133 -27.66 50.22 18.13
CA LEU A 133 -27.47 51.18 19.22
C LEU A 133 -27.43 52.62 18.71
N ALA A 134 -26.65 52.89 17.66
CA ALA A 134 -26.57 54.23 17.07
C ALA A 134 -27.91 54.71 16.50
N GLU A 135 -28.69 53.81 15.87
CA GLU A 135 -30.04 54.12 15.39
C GLU A 135 -31.01 54.42 16.55
N ALA A 136 -30.92 53.68 17.66
CA ALA A 136 -31.73 53.93 18.85
C ALA A 136 -31.41 55.28 19.51
N GLU A 137 -30.12 55.62 19.66
CA GLU A 137 -29.69 56.92 20.19
C GLU A 137 -30.18 58.09 19.29
N ALA A 138 -30.10 57.93 17.97
CA ALA A 138 -30.59 58.95 17.03
C ALA A 138 -32.11 59.17 17.18
N LEU A 139 -32.88 58.12 17.40
CA LEU A 139 -34.32 58.21 17.64
C LEU A 139 -34.64 58.89 18.98
N GLU A 140 -33.88 58.62 20.04
CA GLU A 140 -34.06 59.31 21.33
C GLU A 140 -33.80 60.81 21.22
N LEU A 141 -32.71 61.21 20.54
CA LEU A 141 -32.40 62.62 20.30
C LEU A 141 -33.51 63.31 19.49
N ALA A 142 -33.98 62.68 18.40
CA ALA A 142 -35.07 63.22 17.60
C ALA A 142 -36.38 63.36 18.40
N ASN A 143 -36.67 62.40 19.29
CA ASN A 143 -37.84 62.47 20.17
C ASN A 143 -37.71 63.58 21.23
N LEU A 144 -36.51 63.82 21.76
CA LEU A 144 -36.24 64.94 22.66
C LEU A 144 -36.43 66.29 21.95
N GLU A 145 -35.93 66.43 20.73
CA GLU A 145 -36.14 67.63 19.91
C GLU A 145 -37.62 67.90 19.65
N LYS A 146 -38.38 66.87 19.26
CA LYS A 146 -39.84 66.99 19.10
C LYS A 146 -40.55 67.40 20.38
N LYS A 147 -40.16 66.85 21.54
CA LYS A 147 -40.71 67.24 22.84
C LYS A 147 -40.43 68.70 23.18
N LYS A 148 -39.22 69.20 22.90
CA LYS A 148 -38.89 70.62 23.01
C LYS A 148 -39.74 71.49 22.07
N ALA A 149 -39.92 71.07 20.82
CA ALA A 149 -40.72 71.79 19.83
C ALA A 149 -42.22 71.86 20.20
N LEU A 150 -42.74 70.85 20.90
CA LEU A 150 -44.13 70.81 21.40
C LEU A 150 -44.32 71.54 22.74
N GLY A 151 -43.27 72.15 23.31
CA GLY A 151 -43.35 72.92 24.56
C GLY A 151 -43.58 72.06 25.81
N LEU A 152 -43.26 70.77 25.76
CA LEU A 152 -43.42 69.83 26.89
C LEU A 152 -42.21 69.81 27.85
N PHE A 153 -41.28 70.74 27.70
CA PHE A 153 -40.14 71.01 28.58
C PHE A 153 -39.87 72.50 28.65
#